data_AF-A0A090CY15-F1
#
_entry.id   AF-A0A090CY15-F1
#
_cell.length_a   1.000
_cell.length_b   1.000
_cell.length_c   1.000
_cell.angle_alpha   90.00
_cell.angle_beta   90.00
_cell.angle_gamma   90.00
#
_symmetry.space_group_name_H-M   'P 1'
#
loop_
_entity.id
_entity.type
_entity.pdbx_description
1 polymer ?
#
loop_
_entity_poly.entity_id
_entity_poly.type
_entity_poly.pdbx_seq_one_letter_code
_entity_poly.pdbx_strand_id
1 'polypeptide(L)'
;MNIQKYQGYFHDGILVDIQQENDNVTIALISSQISPVNLLDDTIRGKLHLDNIEKIVVDGSIRQTIKMQYDNGDLFGLEIEEHKVTLVVIWQTLRPIKRIENDSKIEIEAKKINWENIPNMLNPFWFKEPGLHEYKNRAHYHHLNTDAKGRHDKYFDKNGMKVAQGSLASCLAPSKLNTIPSKEVSNKFIPEIPISEYSLEFHDGVLINIEQSKNNIVMTLMSAEIKPEVTVEKILLSNDRRIKGKLHFNNVLRVLKNGFLFTKPIVMKNEFGDVSYIKFISSEIVEISLSWETYSPHFRELGGNHFQIEAKKIYWESLPNLED
;
A
#
# COMPACT_ATOMS: atom_id res chain seq x y z
N MET A 1 0.66 32.22 -1.60
CA MET A 1 1.92 31.87 -2.28
C MET A 1 1.68 32.01 -3.77
N ASN A 2 2.57 32.65 -4.54
CA ASN A 2 2.44 32.66 -5.99
C ASN A 2 3.03 31.35 -6.55
N ILE A 3 2.19 30.34 -6.77
CA ILE A 3 2.60 29.00 -7.21
C ILE A 3 3.27 29.01 -8.60
N GLN A 4 2.97 30.00 -9.45
CA GLN A 4 3.58 30.12 -10.79
C GLN A 4 5.11 30.19 -10.72
N LYS A 5 5.65 30.80 -9.66
CA LYS A 5 7.12 30.90 -9.43
C LYS A 5 7.77 29.55 -9.10
N TYR A 6 6.98 28.55 -8.74
CA TYR A 6 7.44 27.24 -8.25
C TYR A 6 7.04 26.10 -9.19
N GLN A 7 6.42 26.39 -10.33
CA GLN A 7 5.91 25.37 -11.25
C GLN A 7 7.01 24.41 -11.73
N GLY A 8 8.25 24.88 -11.87
CA GLY A 8 9.40 24.06 -12.25
C GLY A 8 9.79 22.98 -11.23
N TYR A 9 9.35 23.09 -9.98
CA TYR A 9 9.59 22.05 -8.96
C TYR A 9 8.58 20.91 -9.03
N PHE A 10 7.52 21.04 -9.81
CA PHE A 10 6.55 19.97 -10.00
C PHE A 10 6.93 19.01 -11.14
N HIS A 11 8.07 19.24 -11.81
CA HIS A 11 8.73 18.20 -12.60
C HIS A 11 9.15 17.07 -11.66
N ASP A 12 8.80 15.83 -12.00
CA ASP A 12 8.89 14.63 -11.14
C ASP A 12 8.07 14.75 -9.84
N GLY A 13 7.02 15.59 -9.87
CA GLY A 13 6.03 15.69 -8.79
C GLY A 13 4.98 14.58 -8.89
N ILE A 14 4.00 14.63 -8.00
CA ILE A 14 2.89 13.67 -7.93
C ILE A 14 1.57 14.43 -8.03
N LEU A 15 0.73 14.01 -8.97
CA LEU A 15 -0.69 14.30 -9.03
C LEU A 15 -1.42 13.32 -8.10
N VAL A 16 -1.92 13.84 -6.99
CA VAL A 16 -2.55 13.04 -5.94
C VAL A 16 -4.02 12.79 -6.23
N ASP A 17 -4.74 13.81 -6.68
CA ASP A 17 -6.19 13.71 -6.93
C ASP A 17 -6.67 14.82 -7.88
N ILE A 18 -7.76 14.54 -8.58
CA ILE A 18 -8.53 15.52 -9.37
C ILE A 18 -10.00 15.36 -8.96
N GLN A 19 -10.55 16.42 -8.38
CA GLN A 19 -11.96 16.51 -8.03
C GLN A 19 -12.62 17.59 -8.87
N GLN A 20 -13.79 17.29 -9.42
CA GLN A 20 -14.61 18.27 -10.12
C GLN A 20 -16.02 18.29 -9.51
N GLU A 21 -16.46 19.47 -9.14
CA GLU A 21 -17.82 19.73 -8.67
C GLU A 21 -18.39 20.92 -9.45
N ASN A 22 -19.38 20.63 -10.30
CA ASN A 22 -19.91 21.59 -11.28
C ASN A 22 -18.80 22.19 -12.15
N ASP A 23 -18.70 23.52 -12.18
CA ASP A 23 -17.72 24.29 -12.93
C ASP A 23 -16.47 24.59 -12.11
N ASN A 24 -16.18 23.83 -11.05
CA ASN A 24 -14.95 23.99 -10.26
C ASN A 24 -14.13 22.70 -10.29
N VAL A 25 -12.82 22.85 -10.45
CA VAL A 25 -11.87 21.73 -10.39
C VAL A 25 -10.85 22.00 -9.29
N THR A 26 -10.58 20.98 -8.48
CA THR A 26 -9.51 20.99 -7.47
C THR A 26 -8.52 19.89 -7.80
N ILE A 27 -7.24 20.26 -7.88
CA ILE A 27 -6.14 19.36 -8.23
C ILE A 27 -5.15 19.31 -7.07
N ALA A 28 -4.96 18.15 -6.45
CA ALA A 28 -4.03 17.98 -5.35
C ALA A 28 -2.65 17.56 -5.89
N LEU A 29 -1.61 18.33 -5.58
CA LEU A 29 -0.26 18.16 -6.11
C LEU A 29 0.81 18.14 -5.01
N ILE A 30 1.84 17.32 -5.24
CA ILE A 30 3.07 17.27 -4.46
C ILE A 30 4.23 17.52 -5.42
N SER A 31 5.14 18.46 -5.12
CA SER A 31 6.32 18.72 -5.94
C SER A 31 7.39 17.64 -5.74
N SER A 32 8.39 17.59 -6.62
CA SER A 32 9.63 16.88 -6.33
C SER A 32 10.40 17.56 -5.19
N GLN A 33 11.48 16.92 -4.74
CA GLN A 33 12.33 17.47 -3.68
C GLN A 33 13.01 18.76 -4.13
N ILE A 34 12.93 19.79 -3.30
CA ILE A 34 13.50 21.11 -3.52
C ILE A 34 14.71 21.26 -2.58
N SER A 35 15.87 21.62 -3.14
CA SER A 35 17.05 21.92 -2.33
C SER A 35 16.76 23.05 -1.33
N PRO A 36 17.10 22.90 -0.04
CA PRO A 36 16.55 23.72 1.02
C PRO A 36 17.18 25.12 1.02
N VAL A 37 16.49 26.06 0.40
CA VAL A 37 16.68 27.50 0.66
C VAL A 37 15.30 28.06 1.03
N ASN A 38 14.96 27.99 2.32
CA ASN A 38 13.78 28.59 2.97
C ASN A 38 12.46 27.80 3.04
N LEU A 39 12.45 26.47 2.90
CA LEU A 39 11.24 25.64 3.16
C LEU A 39 11.43 24.75 4.40
N LEU A 40 10.32 24.54 5.13
CA LEU A 40 10.25 23.71 6.35
C LEU A 40 10.15 22.20 6.05
N ASP A 41 9.81 21.84 4.82
CA ASP A 41 9.73 20.48 4.28
C ASP A 41 10.29 20.58 2.85
N ASP A 42 11.00 19.56 2.39
CA ASP A 42 11.74 19.63 1.12
C ASP A 42 10.80 19.50 -0.11
N THR A 43 9.49 19.66 0.05
CA THR A 43 8.49 19.51 -1.01
C THR A 43 7.37 20.54 -0.84
N ILE A 44 6.84 21.07 -1.94
CA ILE A 44 5.64 21.91 -1.98
C ILE A 44 4.44 20.99 -2.12
N ARG A 45 3.45 21.16 -1.26
CA ARG A 45 2.25 20.32 -1.23
C ARG A 45 1.01 21.18 -1.10
N GLY A 46 -0.06 20.83 -1.81
CA GLY A 46 -1.27 21.62 -1.76
C GLY A 46 -2.26 21.32 -2.85
N LYS A 47 -3.21 22.23 -2.99
CA LYS A 47 -4.31 22.13 -3.95
C LYS A 47 -4.32 23.34 -4.86
N LEU A 48 -4.44 23.08 -6.14
CA LEU A 48 -4.77 24.08 -7.14
C LEU A 48 -6.29 24.08 -7.31
N HIS A 49 -6.91 25.20 -7.00
CA HIS A 49 -8.34 25.43 -7.18
C HIS A 49 -8.54 26.24 -8.46
N LEU A 50 -9.38 25.74 -9.35
CA LEU A 50 -9.76 26.35 -10.62
C LEU A 50 -11.27 26.59 -10.58
N ASP A 51 -11.68 27.85 -10.42
CA ASP A 51 -13.08 28.24 -10.27
C ASP A 51 -13.66 28.75 -11.59
N ASN A 52 -14.89 28.34 -11.90
CA ASN A 52 -15.62 28.66 -13.13
C ASN A 52 -14.83 28.24 -14.40
N ILE A 53 -14.71 26.93 -14.57
CA ILE A 53 -14.10 26.30 -15.74
C ILE A 53 -14.81 26.75 -17.02
N GLU A 54 -14.03 27.26 -17.97
CA GLU A 54 -14.51 27.66 -19.29
C GLU A 54 -14.27 26.54 -20.31
N LYS A 55 -13.16 25.80 -20.16
CA LYS A 55 -12.76 24.76 -21.10
C LYS A 55 -11.82 23.75 -20.46
N ILE A 56 -12.03 22.47 -20.76
CA ILE A 56 -11.08 21.40 -20.46
C ILE A 56 -10.70 20.73 -21.78
N VAL A 57 -9.41 20.59 -22.04
CA VAL A 57 -8.86 19.84 -23.18
C VAL A 57 -7.95 18.77 -22.64
N VAL A 58 -8.17 17.52 -23.05
CA VAL A 58 -7.30 16.38 -22.73
C VAL A 58 -6.86 15.75 -24.04
N ASP A 59 -5.56 15.75 -24.29
CA ASP A 59 -4.93 15.24 -25.51
C ASP A 59 -5.56 15.84 -26.78
N GLY A 60 -5.75 17.16 -26.79
CA GLY A 60 -6.35 17.92 -27.89
C GLY A 60 -7.87 17.79 -28.01
N SER A 61 -8.52 16.93 -27.22
CA SER A 61 -9.97 16.71 -27.25
C SER A 61 -10.68 17.49 -26.14
N ILE A 62 -11.71 18.25 -26.48
CA ILE A 62 -12.54 18.98 -25.49
C ILE A 62 -13.32 17.98 -24.63
N ARG A 63 -13.27 18.16 -23.32
CA ARG A 63 -13.99 17.36 -22.32
C ARG A 63 -14.90 18.25 -21.48
N GLN A 64 -16.02 17.69 -21.03
CA GLN A 64 -16.91 18.35 -20.06
C GLN A 64 -16.44 18.11 -18.62
N THR A 65 -15.82 16.97 -18.36
CA THR A 65 -15.37 16.57 -17.03
C THR A 65 -13.94 16.03 -17.06
N ILE A 66 -13.22 16.20 -15.95
CA ILE A 66 -11.91 15.62 -15.72
C ILE A 66 -11.88 14.84 -14.40
N LYS A 67 -11.07 13.78 -14.37
CA LYS A 67 -10.80 12.94 -13.20
C LYS A 67 -9.46 12.23 -13.37
N MET A 68 -8.96 11.66 -12.28
CA MET A 68 -7.83 10.72 -12.34
C MET A 68 -8.12 9.58 -13.33
N GLN A 69 -7.15 9.27 -14.20
CA GLN A 69 -7.27 8.15 -15.15
C GLN A 69 -6.82 6.83 -14.50
N TYR A 70 -5.81 6.87 -13.64
CA TYR A 70 -5.19 5.72 -12.98
C TYR A 70 -4.87 6.02 -11.52
N ASP A 71 -4.29 5.05 -10.83
CA ASP A 71 -4.00 5.10 -9.39
C ASP A 71 -2.94 6.17 -9.08
N ASN A 72 -1.89 6.28 -9.91
CA ASN A 72 -0.86 7.30 -9.75
C ASN A 72 -0.77 8.18 -11.01
N GLY A 73 -0.39 9.44 -10.82
CA GLY A 73 -0.04 10.36 -11.90
C GLY A 73 1.26 11.06 -11.56
N ASP A 74 2.35 10.70 -12.21
CA ASP A 74 3.60 11.44 -12.06
C ASP A 74 3.51 12.71 -12.92
N LEU A 75 3.82 13.85 -12.32
CA LEU A 75 3.86 15.12 -13.03
C LEU A 75 5.18 15.22 -13.79
N PHE A 76 5.09 15.21 -15.12
CA PHE A 76 6.21 15.56 -15.98
C PHE A 76 6.31 17.07 -16.19
N GLY A 77 5.18 17.78 -16.12
CA GLY A 77 5.16 19.23 -16.30
C GLY A 77 3.93 19.89 -15.69
N LEU A 78 4.14 21.08 -15.14
CA LEU A 78 3.11 21.99 -14.67
C LEU A 78 3.41 23.39 -15.21
N GLU A 79 2.45 23.98 -15.90
CA GLU A 79 2.49 25.39 -16.32
C GLU A 79 1.22 26.08 -15.83
N ILE A 80 1.38 27.22 -15.17
CA ILE A 80 0.27 28.01 -14.65
C ILE A 80 0.37 29.42 -15.21
N GLU A 81 -0.58 29.77 -16.05
CA GLU A 81 -0.81 31.11 -16.57
C GLU A 81 -1.95 31.80 -15.79
N GLU A 82 -2.33 33.02 -16.16
CA GLU A 82 -3.36 33.79 -15.45
C GLU A 82 -4.72 33.09 -15.43
N HIS A 83 -5.09 32.44 -16.54
CA HIS A 83 -6.39 31.79 -16.73
C HIS A 83 -6.29 30.36 -17.26
N LYS A 84 -5.09 29.80 -17.32
CA LYS A 84 -4.85 28.47 -17.89
C LYS A 84 -3.90 27.68 -17.01
N VAL A 85 -4.22 26.41 -16.80
CA VAL A 85 -3.33 25.42 -16.20
C VAL A 85 -3.08 24.33 -17.22
N THR A 86 -1.81 24.01 -17.44
CA THR A 86 -1.39 22.86 -18.25
C THR A 86 -0.69 21.85 -17.35
N LEU A 87 -1.14 20.60 -17.38
CA LEU A 87 -0.49 19.46 -16.75
C LEU A 87 -0.02 18.49 -17.82
N VAL A 88 1.21 18.00 -17.68
CA VAL A 88 1.69 16.83 -18.41
C VAL A 88 1.86 15.72 -17.38
N VAL A 89 1.04 14.69 -17.50
CA VAL A 89 0.93 13.61 -16.50
C VAL A 89 1.33 12.31 -17.15
N ILE A 90 2.26 11.59 -16.54
CA ILE A 90 2.52 10.18 -16.83
C ILE A 90 1.65 9.40 -15.86
N TRP A 91 0.59 8.81 -16.39
CA TRP A 91 -0.26 7.94 -15.62
C TRP A 91 0.40 6.59 -15.41
N GLN A 92 0.37 6.14 -14.17
CA GLN A 92 0.85 4.84 -13.79
C GLN A 92 -0.24 4.14 -13.00
N THR A 93 -0.30 2.83 -13.15
CA THR A 93 -1.05 1.98 -12.25
C THR A 93 -0.09 1.30 -11.30
N LEU A 94 -0.48 1.20 -10.04
CA LEU A 94 0.26 0.45 -9.01
C LEU A 94 -0.12 -1.05 -9.05
N ARG A 95 -0.64 -1.54 -10.18
CA ARG A 95 -1.06 -2.93 -10.38
C ARG A 95 0.15 -3.80 -10.77
N PRO A 96 0.43 -4.91 -10.06
CA PRO A 96 1.53 -5.83 -10.38
C PRO A 96 1.41 -6.52 -11.75
N ILE A 97 0.19 -6.67 -12.25
CA ILE A 97 -0.11 -7.57 -13.38
C ILE A 97 -0.06 -6.85 -14.74
N LYS A 98 -0.18 -5.52 -14.75
CA LYS A 98 -0.09 -4.70 -15.96
C LYS A 98 0.49 -3.33 -15.63
N ARG A 99 1.76 -3.12 -15.95
CA ARG A 99 2.33 -1.78 -16.00
C ARG A 99 1.76 -1.06 -17.22
N ILE A 100 0.80 -0.18 -16.98
CA ILE A 100 0.32 0.79 -17.98
C ILE A 100 1.02 2.10 -17.65
N GLU A 101 1.77 2.61 -18.61
CA GLU A 101 2.41 3.92 -18.55
C GLU A 101 1.94 4.68 -19.80
N ASN A 102 1.01 5.61 -19.58
CA ASN A 102 0.46 6.46 -20.64
C ASN A 102 0.66 7.91 -20.22
N ASP A 103 1.03 8.77 -21.16
CA ASP A 103 1.08 10.20 -20.94
C ASP A 103 -0.25 10.87 -21.36
N SER A 104 -0.59 11.96 -20.69
CA SER A 104 -1.63 12.88 -21.14
C SER A 104 -1.19 14.32 -20.95
N LYS A 105 -1.60 15.17 -21.89
CA LYS A 105 -1.59 16.62 -21.74
C LYS A 105 -2.99 17.11 -21.41
N ILE A 106 -3.14 17.70 -20.23
CA ILE A 106 -4.37 18.30 -19.74
C ILE A 106 -4.22 19.81 -19.76
N GLU A 107 -5.15 20.52 -20.39
CA GLU A 107 -5.24 21.97 -20.40
C GLU A 107 -6.59 22.40 -19.85
N ILE A 108 -6.60 23.25 -18.82
CA ILE A 108 -7.83 23.73 -18.18
C ILE A 108 -7.81 25.25 -18.17
N GLU A 109 -8.80 25.85 -18.82
CA GLU A 109 -9.05 27.29 -18.80
C GLU A 109 -10.12 27.60 -17.74
N ALA A 110 -9.82 28.56 -16.85
CA ALA A 110 -10.67 28.93 -15.73
C ALA A 110 -10.57 30.42 -15.43
N LYS A 111 -11.66 31.02 -14.94
CA LYS A 111 -11.68 32.46 -14.61
C LYS A 111 -10.77 32.80 -13.45
N LYS A 112 -10.62 31.89 -12.49
CA LYS A 112 -9.82 32.11 -11.29
C LYS A 112 -9.04 30.85 -10.95
N ILE A 113 -7.74 31.03 -10.72
CA ILE A 113 -6.81 29.98 -10.30
C ILE A 113 -6.19 30.42 -8.97
N ASN A 114 -6.28 29.59 -7.94
CA ASN A 114 -5.64 29.84 -6.65
C ASN A 114 -4.97 28.60 -6.07
N TRP A 115 -3.84 28.81 -5.41
CA TRP A 115 -3.11 27.76 -4.72
C TRP A 115 -3.38 27.80 -3.21
N GLU A 116 -3.77 26.66 -2.66
CA GLU A 116 -3.86 26.40 -1.23
C GLU A 116 -2.64 25.57 -0.80
N ASN A 117 -1.78 26.14 0.04
CA ASN A 117 -0.61 25.42 0.55
C ASN A 117 -1.02 24.51 1.71
N ILE A 118 -0.80 23.20 1.55
CA ILE A 118 -1.14 22.16 2.52
C ILE A 118 0.13 21.35 2.81
N PRO A 119 1.07 21.86 3.62
CA PRO A 119 2.37 21.23 3.83
C PRO A 119 2.27 19.85 4.50
N ASN A 120 1.15 19.58 5.19
CA ASN A 120 0.84 18.28 5.81
C ASN A 120 0.00 17.36 4.91
N MET A 121 -0.20 17.68 3.63
CA MET A 121 -0.89 16.80 2.70
C MET A 121 -0.13 15.49 2.56
N LEU A 122 -0.85 14.38 2.74
CA LEU A 122 -0.31 13.03 2.68
C LEU A 122 -0.47 12.47 1.27
N ASN A 123 0.50 11.67 0.85
CA ASN A 123 0.33 10.79 -0.29
C ASN A 123 -0.59 9.61 0.14
N PRO A 124 -1.79 9.43 -0.44
CA PRO A 124 -2.71 8.36 -0.06
C PRO A 124 -2.16 6.96 -0.38
N PHE A 125 -1.16 6.85 -1.24
CA PHE A 125 -0.51 5.58 -1.60
C PHE A 125 0.60 5.17 -0.63
N TRP A 126 0.78 5.88 0.49
CA TRP A 126 1.81 5.59 1.48
C TRP A 126 1.35 4.82 2.74
N PHE A 127 0.07 4.45 2.93
CA PHE A 127 -0.34 3.72 4.15
C PHE A 127 -1.57 2.80 4.03
N LYS A 128 -1.51 1.62 4.69
CA LYS A 128 -2.64 0.89 5.32
C LYS A 128 -2.20 0.30 6.69
N GLU A 129 -3.17 0.06 7.60
CA GLU A 129 -3.39 -1.21 8.36
C GLU A 129 -4.25 -1.13 9.68
N PRO A 130 -4.72 -2.25 10.30
CA PRO A 130 -6.13 -2.48 10.68
C PRO A 130 -6.37 -2.77 12.19
N GLY A 131 -7.65 -2.97 12.58
CA GLY A 131 -8.09 -3.03 13.99
C GLY A 131 -8.62 -4.38 14.51
N LEU A 132 -7.76 -5.27 15.04
CA LEU A 132 -8.14 -6.54 15.68
C LEU A 132 -7.71 -6.67 17.17
N HIS A 133 -8.48 -7.44 17.97
CA HIS A 133 -8.37 -7.49 19.44
C HIS A 133 -7.15 -8.27 19.97
N GLU A 134 -6.62 -9.26 19.25
CA GLU A 134 -5.40 -9.98 19.65
C GLU A 134 -4.11 -9.11 19.54
N TYR A 135 -4.20 -7.97 18.84
CA TYR A 135 -3.18 -6.93 18.80
C TYR A 135 -3.33 -5.89 19.93
N LYS A 136 -4.47 -5.88 20.64
CA LYS A 136 -4.84 -4.90 21.70
C LYS A 136 -3.93 -4.94 22.93
N ASN A 137 -3.28 -6.07 23.19
CA ASN A 137 -2.43 -6.27 24.37
C ASN A 137 -0.92 -6.27 24.04
N ARG A 138 -0.56 -6.02 22.76
CA ARG A 138 0.84 -5.79 22.37
C ARG A 138 1.15 -4.30 22.50
N ALA A 139 2.42 -3.94 22.68
CA ALA A 139 2.87 -2.56 22.91
C ALA A 139 2.74 -1.64 21.68
N HIS A 140 1.84 -1.97 20.76
CA HIS A 140 1.58 -1.30 19.49
C HIS A 140 0.14 -0.81 19.55
N TYR A 141 -0.07 0.21 20.37
CA TYR A 141 -1.33 0.95 20.35
C TYR A 141 -0.97 2.42 20.21
N HIS A 142 -1.41 2.98 19.09
CA HIS A 142 -1.28 4.40 18.78
C HIS A 142 -2.72 4.92 18.62
N HIS A 143 -3.23 5.63 19.62
CA HIS A 143 -4.57 6.26 19.54
C HIS A 143 -4.46 7.45 18.60
N LEU A 144 -5.37 7.60 17.64
CA LEU A 144 -5.35 8.79 16.79
C LEU A 144 -5.52 10.03 17.67
N ASN A 145 -4.56 10.95 17.59
CA ASN A 145 -4.70 12.24 18.23
C ASN A 145 -5.58 13.11 17.33
N THR A 146 -6.85 13.26 17.71
CA THR A 146 -7.84 14.06 16.94
C THR A 146 -7.45 15.54 16.84
N ASP A 147 -6.55 15.99 17.71
CA ASP A 147 -6.07 17.36 17.78
C ASP A 147 -4.65 17.51 17.17
N ALA A 148 -4.19 16.50 16.41
CA ALA A 148 -2.87 16.50 15.81
C ALA A 148 -2.70 17.64 14.80
N LYS A 149 -1.60 18.39 14.93
CA LYS A 149 -1.28 19.51 14.03
C LYS A 149 -0.17 19.17 13.05
N GLY A 150 0.46 17.99 13.18
CA GLY A 150 1.49 17.54 12.25
C GLY A 150 1.83 16.07 12.36
N ARG A 151 2.69 15.60 11.45
CA ARG A 151 3.10 14.18 11.35
C ARG A 151 3.78 13.65 12.62
N HIS A 152 4.33 14.52 13.47
CA HIS A 152 5.05 14.16 14.70
C HIS A 152 4.16 13.99 15.93
N ASP A 153 2.87 14.36 15.86
CA ASP A 153 1.90 14.20 16.95
C ASP A 153 0.59 13.54 16.52
N LYS A 154 0.60 12.86 15.38
CA LYS A 154 -0.57 12.19 14.77
C LYS A 154 -1.20 11.14 15.69
N TYR A 155 -0.40 10.56 16.59
CA TYR A 155 -0.86 9.53 17.50
C TYR A 155 -0.47 9.85 18.94
N PHE A 156 -1.18 9.25 19.89
CA PHE A 156 -0.74 9.09 21.27
C PHE A 156 -0.16 7.70 21.46
N ASP A 157 1.00 7.57 22.09
CA ASP A 157 1.51 6.29 22.57
C ASP A 157 0.68 5.77 23.76
N LYS A 158 1.02 4.57 24.26
CA LYS A 158 0.34 3.95 25.41
C LYS A 158 0.37 4.77 26.71
N ASN A 159 1.21 5.81 26.79
CA ASN A 159 1.34 6.70 27.93
C ASN A 159 0.68 8.07 27.69
N GLY A 160 -0.02 8.26 26.56
CA GLY A 160 -0.67 9.53 26.20
C GLY A 160 0.29 10.57 25.61
N MET A 161 1.50 10.16 25.22
CA MET A 161 2.49 11.05 24.63
C MET A 161 2.33 11.12 23.11
N LYS A 162 2.38 12.34 22.56
CA LYS A 162 2.29 12.61 21.13
C LYS A 162 3.47 12.01 20.37
N VAL A 163 3.19 11.24 19.32
CA VAL A 163 4.20 10.54 18.52
C VAL A 163 3.87 10.55 17.03
N ALA A 164 4.92 10.35 16.23
CA ALA A 164 4.86 10.51 14.80
C ALA A 164 4.21 9.34 14.06
N GLN A 165 3.68 9.60 12.86
CA GLN A 165 3.36 8.55 11.89
C GLN A 165 4.64 7.85 11.44
N GLY A 166 4.68 6.53 11.56
CA GLY A 166 5.89 5.75 11.31
C GLY A 166 6.95 5.83 12.43
N SER A 167 6.60 6.30 13.64
CA SER A 167 7.50 6.16 14.77
C SER A 167 7.77 4.68 15.04
N LEU A 168 9.06 4.32 15.00
CA LEU A 168 9.62 3.00 15.23
C LEU A 168 8.92 2.25 16.39
N ALA A 169 8.09 1.27 16.05
CA ALA A 169 7.79 0.12 16.91
C ALA A 169 7.37 -1.04 15.99
N SER A 170 7.92 -2.26 16.07
CA SER A 170 8.98 -2.78 16.94
C SER A 170 9.19 -4.27 16.67
N CYS A 171 10.42 -4.68 16.91
CA CYS A 171 10.80 -6.01 17.38
C CYS A 171 9.88 -6.59 18.47
N LEU A 172 9.72 -7.93 18.43
CA LEU A 172 9.84 -8.77 19.61
C LEU A 172 11.12 -9.58 19.46
N ALA A 173 12.07 -9.39 20.37
CA ALA A 173 13.10 -10.40 20.61
C ALA A 173 12.39 -11.69 21.11
N PRO A 174 12.82 -12.88 20.68
CA PRO A 174 12.32 -14.11 21.28
C PRO A 174 12.74 -14.16 22.75
N SER A 175 11.77 -14.01 23.65
CA SER A 175 11.94 -14.37 25.05
C SER A 175 11.97 -15.90 25.17
N LYS A 176 13.10 -16.50 24.77
CA LYS A 176 13.67 -17.78 25.23
C LYS A 176 14.89 -18.12 24.36
N LEU A 177 15.98 -17.40 24.61
CA LEU A 177 17.26 -18.07 24.73
C LEU A 177 17.11 -19.09 25.87
N ASN A 178 17.08 -20.37 25.52
CA ASN A 178 17.72 -21.40 26.31
C ASN A 178 18.24 -22.48 25.37
N THR A 179 19.53 -22.72 25.53
CA THR A 179 20.43 -23.61 24.81
C THR A 179 19.97 -25.07 24.81
N ILE A 180 20.03 -25.73 23.66
CA ILE A 180 20.12 -27.20 23.57
C ILE A 180 21.16 -27.52 22.48
N PRO A 181 22.20 -28.35 22.77
CA PRO A 181 23.24 -28.66 21.79
C PRO A 181 22.77 -29.70 20.76
N SER A 182 23.48 -29.71 19.63
CA SER A 182 23.20 -30.47 18.42
C SER A 182 23.14 -31.98 18.65
N LYS A 183 22.16 -32.62 17.99
CA LYS A 183 22.27 -34.02 17.56
C LYS A 183 22.05 -34.10 16.06
N GLU A 184 23.00 -34.71 15.39
CA GLU A 184 22.93 -35.13 14.00
C GLU A 184 21.70 -36.01 13.77
N VAL A 185 20.91 -35.71 12.73
CA VAL A 185 20.08 -36.71 12.06
C VAL A 185 20.13 -36.50 10.55
N SER A 186 20.31 -37.64 9.90
CA SER A 186 20.57 -37.94 8.49
C SER A 186 19.62 -37.35 7.45
N ASN A 187 20.21 -37.14 6.26
CA ASN A 187 19.58 -36.80 4.98
C ASN A 187 18.34 -37.64 4.62
N LYS A 188 17.15 -37.05 4.83
CA LYS A 188 15.97 -37.06 3.93
C LYS A 188 14.91 -36.12 4.52
N PHE A 189 15.18 -34.82 4.50
CA PHE A 189 14.22 -33.78 4.86
C PHE A 189 14.44 -32.60 3.92
N ILE A 190 13.42 -32.25 3.13
CA ILE A 190 13.36 -30.95 2.48
C ILE A 190 12.99 -29.99 3.62
N PRO A 191 13.82 -28.98 3.95
CA PRO A 191 13.58 -28.17 5.14
C PRO A 191 12.24 -27.45 5.00
N GLU A 192 11.37 -27.64 5.99
CA GLU A 192 10.22 -26.77 6.22
C GLU A 192 10.75 -25.35 6.33
N ILE A 193 10.50 -24.52 5.32
CA ILE A 193 10.90 -23.12 5.37
C ILE A 193 10.11 -22.49 6.53
N PRO A 194 10.75 -21.78 7.46
CA PRO A 194 10.13 -21.27 8.69
C PRO A 194 9.23 -20.05 8.43
N ILE A 195 8.45 -20.04 7.36
CA ILE A 195 7.53 -18.94 7.03
C ILE A 195 6.57 -18.63 8.18
N SER A 196 6.28 -19.62 9.03
CA SER A 196 5.52 -19.47 10.28
C SER A 196 6.20 -18.54 11.30
N GLU A 197 7.53 -18.51 11.36
CA GLU A 197 8.32 -17.58 12.18
C GLU A 197 8.16 -16.13 11.71
N TYR A 198 7.87 -15.92 10.42
CA TYR A 198 7.67 -14.60 9.80
C TYR A 198 6.20 -14.27 9.56
N SER A 199 5.28 -15.05 10.13
CA SER A 199 3.83 -14.83 10.00
C SER A 199 3.41 -13.40 10.37
N LEU A 200 4.09 -12.81 11.36
CA LEU A 200 3.87 -11.45 11.79
C LEU A 200 4.30 -10.41 10.74
N GLU A 201 5.22 -10.70 9.83
CA GLU A 201 5.67 -9.74 8.81
C GLU A 201 4.68 -9.62 7.64
N PHE A 202 3.62 -10.45 7.61
CA PHE A 202 2.55 -10.36 6.62
C PHE A 202 1.36 -9.51 7.08
N HIS A 203 1.47 -8.83 8.23
CA HIS A 203 0.73 -7.58 8.41
C HIS A 203 1.23 -6.60 7.33
N ASP A 204 0.36 -5.86 6.68
CA ASP A 204 0.61 -4.95 5.56
C ASP A 204 1.06 -5.69 4.29
N GLY A 205 0.73 -6.98 4.21
CA GLY A 205 1.05 -7.82 3.07
C GLY A 205 0.06 -7.66 1.92
N VAL A 206 0.42 -8.20 0.75
CA VAL A 206 -0.44 -8.21 -0.43
C VAL A 206 -0.59 -9.63 -0.95
N LEU A 207 -1.84 -10.04 -1.18
CA LEU A 207 -2.21 -11.22 -1.95
C LEU A 207 -2.37 -10.81 -3.41
N ILE A 208 -1.49 -11.37 -4.24
CA ILE A 208 -1.37 -11.01 -5.66
C ILE A 208 -2.17 -11.99 -6.53
N ASN A 209 -2.13 -13.28 -6.19
CA ASN A 209 -2.80 -14.30 -6.99
C ASN A 209 -3.25 -15.49 -6.14
N ILE A 210 -4.33 -16.14 -6.57
CA ILE A 210 -4.77 -17.44 -6.07
C ILE A 210 -4.92 -18.39 -7.25
N GLU A 211 -4.14 -19.46 -7.25
CA GLU A 211 -4.30 -20.58 -8.17
C GLU A 211 -4.91 -21.76 -7.40
N GLN A 212 -5.98 -22.33 -7.91
CA GLN A 212 -6.57 -23.53 -7.32
C GLN A 212 -6.76 -24.61 -8.38
N SER A 213 -6.18 -25.79 -8.14
CA SER A 213 -6.36 -26.97 -8.98
C SER A 213 -6.69 -28.18 -8.12
N LYS A 214 -7.87 -28.78 -8.34
CA LYS A 214 -8.39 -29.90 -7.52
C LYS A 214 -8.32 -29.55 -6.02
N ASN A 215 -7.48 -30.27 -5.28
CA ASN A 215 -7.29 -30.12 -3.84
C ASN A 215 -5.99 -29.36 -3.51
N ASN A 216 -5.42 -28.60 -4.44
CA ASN A 216 -4.24 -27.77 -4.18
C ASN A 216 -4.61 -26.31 -4.34
N ILE A 217 -4.13 -25.48 -3.41
CA ILE A 217 -4.25 -24.03 -3.46
C ILE A 217 -2.85 -23.45 -3.41
N VAL A 218 -2.59 -22.45 -4.22
CA VAL A 218 -1.33 -21.70 -4.21
C VAL A 218 -1.69 -20.22 -4.12
N MET A 219 -1.15 -19.54 -3.12
CA MET A 219 -1.33 -18.11 -2.92
C MET A 219 -0.01 -17.39 -3.15
N THR A 220 0.04 -16.47 -4.11
CA THR A 220 1.20 -15.60 -4.31
C THR A 220 1.08 -14.40 -3.40
N LEU A 221 2.05 -14.23 -2.50
CA LEU A 221 2.01 -13.26 -1.41
C LEU A 221 3.30 -12.43 -1.37
N MET A 222 3.14 -11.21 -0.89
CA MET A 222 4.21 -10.28 -0.55
C MET A 222 3.99 -9.78 0.88
N SER A 223 5.02 -9.75 1.71
CA SER A 223 4.95 -9.25 3.10
C SER A 223 5.05 -7.72 3.17
N ALA A 224 4.95 -7.16 4.38
CA ALA A 224 5.50 -5.85 4.68
C ALA A 224 7.00 -5.78 4.37
N GLU A 225 7.52 -4.56 4.29
CA GLU A 225 8.96 -4.30 4.30
C GLU A 225 9.57 -4.73 5.64
N ILE A 226 10.59 -5.59 5.57
CA ILE A 226 11.33 -6.06 6.74
C ILE A 226 12.49 -5.11 7.02
N LYS A 227 12.54 -4.56 8.23
CA LYS A 227 13.55 -3.57 8.62
C LYS A 227 14.98 -4.12 8.61
N PRO A 228 16.00 -3.27 8.37
CA PRO A 228 17.43 -3.62 8.39
C PRO A 228 17.91 -4.40 9.60
N GLU A 229 17.32 -4.15 10.76
CA GLU A 229 17.76 -4.73 12.02
C GLU A 229 17.20 -6.14 12.26
N VAL A 230 16.19 -6.56 11.49
CA VAL A 230 15.62 -7.91 11.57
C VAL A 230 16.46 -8.85 10.72
N THR A 231 17.07 -9.84 11.39
CA THR A 231 17.86 -10.86 10.70
C THR A 231 16.94 -11.95 10.17
N VAL A 232 16.96 -12.15 8.85
CA VAL A 232 16.19 -13.18 8.15
C VAL A 232 17.18 -14.23 7.65
N GLU A 233 17.41 -15.28 8.44
CA GLU A 233 18.50 -16.23 8.16
C GLU A 233 18.14 -17.26 7.07
N LYS A 234 16.84 -17.48 6.80
CA LYS A 234 16.37 -18.64 6.03
C LYS A 234 15.45 -18.31 4.86
N ILE A 235 15.16 -17.04 4.61
CA ILE A 235 14.34 -16.56 3.49
C ILE A 235 15.09 -15.44 2.79
N LEU A 236 15.15 -15.51 1.46
CA LEU A 236 15.72 -14.45 0.64
C LEU A 236 14.72 -13.30 0.55
N LEU A 237 15.17 -12.10 0.90
CA LEU A 237 14.41 -10.88 0.70
C LEU A 237 14.60 -10.37 -0.73
N SER A 238 13.57 -9.72 -1.25
CA SER A 238 13.65 -8.90 -2.46
C SER A 238 14.47 -7.62 -2.21
N ASN A 239 14.74 -6.85 -3.28
CA ASN A 239 15.53 -5.61 -3.20
C ASN A 239 14.88 -4.54 -2.31
N ASP A 240 13.55 -4.49 -2.29
CA ASP A 240 12.72 -3.66 -1.41
C ASP A 240 12.52 -4.30 -0.01
N ARG A 241 13.34 -5.31 0.33
CA ARG A 241 13.40 -5.97 1.64
C ARG A 241 12.11 -6.65 2.09
N ARG A 242 11.35 -7.23 1.15
CA ARG A 242 10.13 -7.98 1.44
C ARG A 242 10.34 -9.48 1.28
N ILE A 243 9.53 -10.26 1.99
CA ILE A 243 9.35 -11.69 1.69
C ILE A 243 8.34 -11.79 0.55
N LYS A 244 8.80 -12.24 -0.62
CA LYS A 244 7.98 -12.47 -1.82
C LYS A 244 7.99 -13.94 -2.18
N GLY A 245 6.84 -14.52 -2.54
CA GLY A 245 6.77 -15.94 -2.84
C GLY A 245 5.36 -16.53 -2.93
N LYS A 246 5.32 -17.86 -2.94
CA LYS A 246 4.09 -18.64 -3.01
C LYS A 246 3.91 -19.48 -1.75
N LEU A 247 2.75 -19.35 -1.12
CA LEU A 247 2.29 -20.25 -0.06
C LEU A 247 1.46 -21.37 -0.69
N HIS A 248 2.00 -22.58 -0.63
CA HIS A 248 1.40 -23.78 -1.21
C HIS A 248 0.63 -24.57 -0.16
N PHE A 249 -0.58 -24.98 -0.50
CA PHE A 249 -1.45 -25.86 0.27
C PHE A 249 -1.73 -27.11 -0.54
N ASN A 250 -1.01 -28.19 -0.26
CA ASN A 250 -1.14 -29.45 -0.98
C ASN A 250 -2.11 -30.40 -0.27
N ASN A 251 -3.05 -30.95 -1.04
CA ASN A 251 -4.14 -31.81 -0.54
C ASN A 251 -4.93 -31.13 0.59
N VAL A 252 -5.54 -30.00 0.26
CA VAL A 252 -6.51 -29.27 1.09
C VAL A 252 -7.60 -30.24 1.54
N LEU A 253 -7.74 -30.35 2.85
CA LEU A 253 -8.72 -31.18 3.54
C LEU A 253 -9.99 -30.39 3.81
N ARG A 254 -9.84 -29.13 4.22
CA ARG A 254 -10.95 -28.28 4.63
C ARG A 254 -10.61 -26.80 4.45
N VAL A 255 -11.60 -26.02 4.03
CA VAL A 255 -11.54 -24.55 4.00
C VAL A 255 -12.74 -24.02 4.78
N LEU A 256 -12.48 -23.13 5.74
CA LEU A 256 -13.51 -22.31 6.36
C LEU A 256 -13.38 -20.88 5.84
N LYS A 257 -14.51 -20.26 5.53
CA LYS A 257 -14.61 -18.84 5.20
C LYS A 257 -15.53 -18.17 6.21
N ASN A 258 -15.00 -17.19 6.94
CA ASN A 258 -15.69 -16.50 8.03
C ASN A 258 -16.30 -17.49 9.05
N GLY A 259 -15.58 -18.58 9.34
CA GLY A 259 -16.00 -19.64 10.26
C GLY A 259 -16.93 -20.71 9.68
N PHE A 260 -17.41 -20.56 8.44
CA PHE A 260 -18.32 -21.52 7.81
C PHE A 260 -17.61 -22.38 6.77
N LEU A 261 -18.01 -23.65 6.65
CA LEU A 261 -17.46 -24.55 5.64
C LEU A 261 -17.63 -23.96 4.24
N PHE A 262 -16.52 -23.85 3.50
CA PHE A 262 -16.47 -23.27 2.17
C PHE A 262 -16.05 -24.33 1.16
N THR A 263 -16.94 -24.66 0.23
CA THR A 263 -16.76 -25.74 -0.76
C THR A 263 -16.48 -25.25 -2.18
N LYS A 264 -16.52 -23.93 -2.38
CA LYS A 264 -16.23 -23.32 -3.70
C LYS A 264 -14.72 -23.07 -3.84
N PRO A 265 -14.22 -22.92 -5.07
CA PRO A 265 -12.86 -22.45 -5.28
C PRO A 265 -12.63 -21.09 -4.60
N ILE A 266 -11.49 -20.92 -3.94
CA ILE A 266 -11.01 -19.62 -3.49
C ILE A 266 -10.48 -18.91 -4.75
N VAL A 267 -11.08 -17.77 -5.06
CA VAL A 267 -10.70 -16.97 -6.22
C VAL A 267 -10.44 -15.54 -5.77
N MET A 268 -9.56 -14.87 -6.50
CA MET A 268 -9.38 -13.42 -6.36
C MET A 268 -10.74 -12.73 -6.56
N LYS A 269 -11.14 -11.89 -5.61
CA LYS A 269 -12.35 -11.05 -5.76
C LYS A 269 -12.05 -9.71 -6.42
N ASN A 270 -10.78 -9.32 -6.46
CA ASN A 270 -10.30 -8.09 -7.05
C ASN A 270 -8.86 -8.26 -7.54
N GLU A 271 -8.27 -7.17 -8.04
CA GLU A 271 -6.90 -7.12 -8.54
C GLU A 271 -5.87 -7.51 -7.47
N PHE A 272 -6.14 -7.21 -6.20
CA PHE A 272 -5.36 -7.66 -5.05
C PHE A 272 -6.23 -7.80 -3.80
N GLY A 273 -5.71 -8.52 -2.81
CA GLY A 273 -6.25 -8.56 -1.46
C GLY A 273 -5.21 -8.06 -0.47
N ASP A 274 -5.57 -7.06 0.33
CA ASP A 274 -4.74 -6.61 1.45
C ASP A 274 -4.71 -7.72 2.52
N VAL A 275 -3.53 -8.12 2.93
CA VAL A 275 -3.32 -9.20 3.91
C VAL A 275 -3.17 -8.54 5.27
N SER A 276 -4.24 -8.58 6.06
CA SER A 276 -4.20 -8.03 7.42
C SER A 276 -3.40 -8.90 8.38
N TYR A 277 -3.37 -10.22 8.13
CA TYR A 277 -2.45 -11.14 8.79
C TYR A 277 -2.45 -12.52 8.13
N ILE A 278 -1.37 -13.25 8.38
CA ILE A 278 -1.27 -14.70 8.21
C ILE A 278 -0.91 -15.30 9.56
N LYS A 279 -1.55 -16.39 9.95
CA LYS A 279 -1.30 -17.06 11.23
C LYS A 279 -1.29 -18.58 11.03
N PHE A 280 -0.16 -19.19 11.37
CA PHE A 280 -0.03 -20.64 11.35
C PHE A 280 -0.53 -21.18 12.70
N ILE A 281 -1.66 -21.88 12.70
CA ILE A 281 -2.21 -22.56 13.89
C ILE A 281 -1.41 -23.84 14.15
N SER A 282 -1.03 -24.53 13.08
CA SER A 282 -0.14 -25.70 13.07
C SER A 282 0.60 -25.77 11.72
N SER A 283 1.41 -26.81 11.51
CA SER A 283 2.02 -27.09 10.20
C SER A 283 1.00 -27.42 9.11
N GLU A 284 -0.24 -27.75 9.49
CA GLU A 284 -1.31 -28.19 8.58
C GLU A 284 -2.45 -27.17 8.48
N ILE A 285 -2.48 -26.14 9.32
CA ILE A 285 -3.60 -25.19 9.40
C ILE A 285 -3.06 -23.75 9.40
N VAL A 286 -3.53 -22.95 8.44
CA VAL A 286 -3.25 -21.51 8.34
C VAL A 286 -4.54 -20.72 8.34
N GLU A 287 -4.55 -19.63 9.08
CA GLU A 287 -5.54 -18.57 9.03
C GLU A 287 -4.98 -17.39 8.23
N ILE A 288 -5.79 -16.81 7.35
CA ILE A 288 -5.46 -15.65 6.52
C ILE A 288 -6.64 -14.69 6.57
N SER A 289 -6.38 -13.45 6.98
CA SER A 289 -7.36 -12.38 6.88
C SER A 289 -7.05 -11.50 5.67
N LEU A 290 -8.04 -11.36 4.80
CA LEU A 290 -7.93 -10.60 3.56
C LEU A 290 -8.99 -9.51 3.52
N SER A 291 -8.57 -8.28 3.29
CA SER A 291 -9.45 -7.17 2.92
C SER A 291 -9.42 -7.02 1.40
N TRP A 292 -10.59 -7.13 0.78
CA TRP A 292 -10.70 -6.96 -0.67
C TRP A 292 -10.96 -5.50 -0.96
N GLU A 293 -10.17 -4.95 -1.85
CA GLU A 293 -10.14 -3.51 -2.08
C GLU A 293 -10.14 -3.25 -3.56
N THR A 294 -10.92 -2.27 -4.00
CA THR A 294 -10.82 -1.71 -5.35
C THR A 294 -10.30 -0.30 -5.25
N TYR A 295 -9.49 0.10 -6.22
CA TYR A 295 -8.97 1.45 -6.33
C TYR A 295 -9.57 2.20 -7.51
N SER A 296 -10.34 1.51 -8.37
CA SER A 296 -10.96 2.10 -9.55
C SER A 296 -12.47 2.26 -9.39
N PRO A 297 -13.06 3.45 -9.68
CA PRO A 297 -12.42 4.75 -9.92
C PRO A 297 -12.00 5.48 -8.62
N HIS A 298 -12.34 4.91 -7.47
CA HIS A 298 -11.98 5.40 -6.15
C HIS A 298 -11.69 4.21 -5.25
N PHE A 299 -10.89 4.42 -4.21
CA PHE A 299 -10.73 3.45 -3.15
C PHE A 299 -12.09 3.06 -2.56
N ARG A 300 -12.37 1.76 -2.53
CA ARG A 300 -13.47 1.17 -1.76
C ARG A 300 -13.02 -0.15 -1.16
N GLU A 301 -13.25 -0.29 0.12
CA GLU A 301 -13.24 -1.59 0.77
C GLU A 301 -14.48 -2.36 0.31
N LEU A 302 -14.26 -3.48 -0.38
CA LEU A 302 -15.32 -4.40 -0.83
C LEU A 302 -15.70 -5.42 0.26
N GLY A 303 -14.95 -5.42 1.36
CA GLY A 303 -15.18 -6.22 2.57
C GLY A 303 -14.08 -7.26 2.81
N GLY A 304 -14.06 -7.80 4.02
CA GLY A 304 -13.09 -8.80 4.46
C GLY A 304 -13.54 -10.25 4.23
N ASN A 305 -12.59 -11.14 3.95
CA ASN A 305 -12.76 -12.57 4.15
C ASN A 305 -11.69 -13.07 5.12
N HIS A 306 -12.11 -13.81 6.14
CA HIS A 306 -11.24 -14.63 6.96
C HIS A 306 -11.26 -16.07 6.43
N PHE A 307 -10.11 -16.60 6.04
CA PHE A 307 -9.96 -17.98 5.60
C PHE A 307 -9.18 -18.78 6.62
N GLN A 308 -9.65 -19.98 6.95
CA GLN A 308 -8.87 -20.99 7.66
C GLN A 308 -8.73 -22.19 6.72
N ILE A 309 -7.51 -22.54 6.34
CA ILE A 309 -7.19 -23.57 5.36
C ILE A 309 -6.41 -24.68 6.06
N GLU A 310 -6.95 -25.88 5.98
CA GLU A 310 -6.34 -27.11 6.49
C GLU A 310 -5.88 -27.97 5.30
N ALA A 311 -4.61 -28.36 5.27
CA ALA A 311 -4.01 -29.14 4.19
C ALA A 311 -2.97 -30.12 4.73
N LYS A 312 -2.76 -31.25 4.03
CA LYS A 312 -1.77 -32.26 4.44
C LYS A 312 -0.33 -31.75 4.41
N LYS A 313 -0.06 -30.73 3.60
CA LYS A 313 1.26 -30.12 3.50
C LYS A 313 1.13 -28.65 3.14
N ILE A 314 1.72 -27.80 3.96
CA ILE A 314 1.81 -26.35 3.72
C ILE A 314 3.29 -26.00 3.62
N TYR A 315 3.70 -25.27 2.59
CA TYR A 315 5.09 -24.83 2.44
C TYR A 315 5.20 -23.52 1.65
N TRP A 316 6.33 -22.85 1.83
CA TRP A 316 6.67 -21.63 1.13
C TRP A 316 7.62 -21.91 -0.03
N GLU A 317 7.46 -21.17 -1.12
CA GLU A 317 8.40 -21.09 -2.24
C GLU A 317 8.84 -19.63 -2.39
N SER A 318 10.12 -19.35 -2.16
CA SER A 318 10.66 -17.99 -2.22
C SER A 318 10.78 -17.51 -3.67
N LEU A 319 10.25 -16.33 -3.97
CA LEU A 319 10.36 -15.65 -5.26
C LEU A 319 10.84 -14.20 -5.04
N PRO A 320 12.10 -13.98 -4.64
CA PRO A 320 12.59 -12.63 -4.30
C PRO A 320 12.63 -11.67 -5.50
N ASN A 321 12.60 -12.21 -6.72
CA ASN A 321 12.52 -11.44 -7.97
C ASN A 321 11.09 -11.33 -8.51
N LEU A 322 10.08 -11.64 -7.69
CA LEU A 322 8.70 -11.34 -8.06
C LEU A 322 8.59 -9.83 -8.26
N GLU A 323 8.32 -9.43 -9.49
CA GLU A 323 8.15 -8.01 -9.87
C GLU A 323 6.96 -7.43 -9.09
N ASP A 324 7.11 -6.15 -8.71
CA ASP A 324 6.13 -5.38 -7.94
C ASP A 324 4.85 -5.09 -8.72
#